data_AF-A0A1V5KHR4-F1
#
_entry.id   AF-A0A1V5KHR4-F1
#
_cell.length_a   1.000
_cell.length_b   1.000
_cell.length_c   1.000
_cell.angle_alpha   90.00
_cell.angle_beta   90.00
_cell.angle_gamma   90.00
#
_symmetry.space_group_name_H-M   'P 1'
#
loop_
_entity.id
_entity.type
_entity.pdbx_description
1 polymer ?
#
loop_
_entity_poly.entity_id
_entity_poly.type
_entity_poly.pdbx_seq_one_letter_code
_entity_poly.pdbx_strand_id
1 'polypeptide(L)'
;MIPQIIYPTNDSWEVVTAYDQGNGYPLLLQANYSSGMLYVLTIPDNFNDLYDLPAQALTWIKRVLNAEMPLTLEAESRIGLFLYDNDTFIVHSFLDERQLVTAVPKVTAKSIVDLHSGETIQAQARGGQTVFPIMLPPHEYRAFRIQR
;
A
#
# COMPACT_ATOMS: atom_id res chain seq x y z
N MET A 1 -13.26 -15.93 -6.69
CA MET A 1 -12.35 -17.11 -6.79
C MET A 1 -11.03 -16.63 -7.35
N ILE A 2 -9.90 -17.23 -6.95
CA ILE A 2 -8.56 -16.85 -7.40
C ILE A 2 -8.11 -17.78 -8.55
N PRO A 3 -7.79 -17.25 -9.75
CA PRO A 3 -7.19 -18.04 -10.83
C PRO A 3 -5.86 -18.69 -10.42
N GLN A 4 -5.63 -19.93 -10.86
CA GLN A 4 -4.37 -20.63 -10.60
C GLN A 4 -3.36 -20.33 -11.72
N ILE A 5 -2.19 -19.81 -11.36
CA ILE A 5 -1.08 -19.56 -12.28
C ILE A 5 -0.11 -20.75 -12.25
N ILE A 6 0.29 -21.23 -13.44
CA ILE A 6 1.40 -22.20 -13.60
C ILE A 6 2.68 -21.40 -13.81
N TYR A 7 3.68 -21.58 -12.95
CA TYR A 7 4.93 -20.81 -12.95
C TYR A 7 6.15 -21.68 -12.56
N PRO A 8 7.38 -21.31 -12.98
CA PRO A 8 8.60 -22.05 -12.62
C PRO A 8 9.07 -21.68 -11.21
N THR A 9 8.81 -22.57 -10.23
CA THR A 9 9.14 -22.37 -8.80
C THR A 9 10.63 -22.23 -8.48
N ASN A 10 11.53 -22.45 -9.45
CA ASN A 10 12.98 -22.35 -9.30
C ASN A 10 13.57 -20.99 -9.74
N ASP A 11 12.79 -20.10 -10.36
CA ASP A 11 13.20 -18.74 -10.80
C ASP A 11 12.02 -17.76 -10.68
N SER A 12 11.20 -17.94 -9.65
CA SER A 12 10.05 -17.09 -9.34
C SER A 12 9.77 -17.14 -7.84
N TRP A 13 9.45 -15.98 -7.26
CA TRP A 13 9.15 -15.80 -5.85
C TRP A 13 7.71 -15.36 -5.65
N GLU A 14 7.01 -15.95 -4.67
CA GLU A 14 5.74 -15.42 -4.19
C GLU A 14 6.03 -14.26 -3.22
N VAL A 15 5.72 -13.03 -3.63
CA VAL A 15 5.79 -11.84 -2.78
C VAL A 15 4.56 -11.76 -1.88
N VAL A 16 3.42 -12.23 -2.39
CA VAL A 16 2.18 -12.48 -1.65
C VAL A 16 1.56 -13.78 -2.15
N THR A 17 1.24 -14.70 -1.24
CA THR A 17 0.53 -15.95 -1.55
C THR A 17 -0.67 -16.10 -0.62
N ALA A 18 -1.78 -16.62 -1.16
CA ALA A 18 -2.91 -17.10 -0.38
C ALA A 18 -2.70 -18.59 -0.09
N TYR A 19 -3.00 -19.05 1.12
CA TYR A 19 -2.74 -20.43 1.54
C TYR A 19 -4.04 -21.12 1.96
N ASP A 20 -4.37 -22.24 1.32
CA ASP A 20 -5.49 -23.10 1.73
C ASP A 20 -5.13 -24.59 1.60
N GLN A 21 -5.57 -25.38 2.58
CA GLN A 21 -5.43 -26.85 2.62
C GLN A 21 -4.02 -27.42 2.31
N GLY A 22 -2.96 -26.65 2.57
CA GLY A 22 -1.56 -27.05 2.31
C GLY A 22 -0.97 -26.52 1.01
N ASN A 23 -1.77 -25.86 0.16
CA ASN A 23 -1.33 -25.32 -1.13
C ASN A 23 -1.15 -23.79 -1.07
N GLY A 24 -0.11 -23.31 -1.75
CA GLY A 24 0.07 -21.88 -2.05
C GLY A 24 -0.62 -21.50 -3.36
N TYR A 25 -1.28 -20.36 -3.35
CA TYR A 25 -1.95 -19.74 -4.50
C TYR A 25 -1.41 -18.31 -4.61
N PRO A 26 -0.40 -18.07 -5.47
CA PRO A 26 0.27 -16.78 -5.50
C PRO A 26 -0.69 -15.68 -5.92
N LEU A 27 -0.76 -14.63 -5.12
CA LEU A 27 -1.44 -13.39 -5.47
C LEU A 27 -0.50 -12.41 -6.16
N LEU A 28 0.79 -12.40 -5.80
CA LEU A 28 1.81 -11.57 -6.44
C LEU A 28 3.09 -12.38 -6.62
N LEU A 29 3.41 -12.74 -7.88
CA LEU A 29 4.68 -13.32 -8.27
C LEU A 29 5.68 -12.24 -8.68
N GLN A 30 6.96 -12.52 -8.45
CA GLN A 30 8.10 -11.80 -8.99
C GLN A 30 9.05 -12.79 -9.69
N ALA A 31 9.53 -12.45 -10.88
CA ALA A 31 10.54 -13.20 -11.62
C ALA A 31 11.58 -12.25 -12.24
N ASN A 32 12.79 -12.75 -12.47
CA ASN A 32 13.84 -12.01 -13.17
C ASN A 32 13.48 -11.86 -14.66
N TYR A 33 13.73 -10.70 -15.27
CA TYR A 33 13.53 -10.50 -16.71
C TYR A 33 14.65 -9.65 -17.31
N SER A 34 15.74 -10.32 -17.70
CA SER A 34 16.98 -9.67 -18.16
C SER A 34 17.52 -8.71 -17.09
N SER A 35 17.63 -7.41 -17.38
CA SER A 35 18.03 -6.37 -16.43
C SER A 35 16.87 -5.79 -15.58
N GLY A 36 15.65 -6.31 -15.73
CA GLY A 36 14.46 -5.87 -15.00
C GLY A 36 13.78 -6.98 -14.20
N MET A 37 12.64 -6.64 -13.59
CA MET A 37 11.78 -7.57 -12.86
C MET A 37 10.41 -7.66 -13.55
N LEU A 38 9.92 -8.89 -13.73
CA LEU A 38 8.54 -9.16 -14.13
C LEU A 38 7.72 -9.43 -12.87
N TYR A 39 6.60 -8.72 -12.72
CA TYR A 39 5.61 -8.98 -11.68
C TYR A 39 4.31 -9.47 -12.30
N VAL A 40 3.68 -10.46 -11.68
CA VAL A 40 2.35 -10.96 -12.08
C VAL A 40 1.43 -10.91 -10.88
N LEU A 41 0.41 -10.06 -10.96
CA LEU A 41 -0.63 -9.89 -9.95
C LEU A 41 -1.86 -10.72 -10.36
N THR A 42 -2.19 -11.75 -9.58
CA THR A 42 -3.34 -12.61 -9.80
C THR A 42 -4.61 -11.86 -9.38
N ILE A 43 -5.47 -11.56 -10.35
CA ILE A 43 -6.75 -10.89 -10.11
C ILE A 43 -7.85 -11.95 -9.93
N PRO A 44 -8.62 -11.93 -8.82
CA PRO A 44 -9.77 -12.82 -8.65
C PRO A 44 -10.88 -12.55 -9.67
N ASP A 45 -11.67 -13.59 -9.99
CA ASP A 45 -12.78 -13.53 -10.96
C ASP A 45 -13.83 -12.44 -10.61
N ASN A 46 -13.98 -12.16 -9.32
CA ASN A 46 -14.75 -11.05 -8.79
C ASN A 46 -13.78 -10.02 -8.23
N PHE A 47 -13.68 -8.86 -8.88
CA PHE A 47 -12.77 -7.79 -8.44
C PHE A 47 -13.02 -7.32 -6.99
N ASN A 48 -14.22 -7.54 -6.45
CA ASN A 48 -14.51 -7.20 -5.05
C ASN A 48 -13.75 -8.07 -4.04
N ASP A 49 -13.35 -9.31 -4.40
CA ASP A 49 -12.54 -10.20 -3.54
C ASP A 49 -11.19 -9.53 -3.16
N LEU A 50 -10.72 -8.52 -3.92
CA LEU A 50 -9.54 -7.71 -3.60
C LEU A 50 -9.73 -6.80 -2.38
N TYR A 51 -10.98 -6.45 -2.01
CA TYR A 51 -11.26 -5.67 -0.81
C TYR A 51 -11.19 -6.50 0.48
N ASP A 52 -11.23 -7.83 0.37
CA ASP A 52 -11.15 -8.74 1.52
C ASP A 52 -9.71 -9.15 1.84
N LEU A 53 -8.73 -8.66 1.06
CA LEU A 53 -7.30 -8.89 1.30
C LEU A 53 -6.80 -8.14 2.55
N PRO A 54 -6.04 -8.80 3.46
CA PRO A 54 -5.49 -8.15 4.65
C PRO A 54 -4.58 -6.95 4.32
N ALA A 55 -4.56 -5.94 5.20
CA ALA A 55 -3.73 -4.74 5.06
C ALA A 55 -2.25 -5.02 4.75
N GLN A 56 -1.69 -6.12 5.26
CA GLN A 56 -0.31 -6.53 5.00
C GLN A 56 -0.10 -7.01 3.56
N ALA A 57 -1.02 -7.80 3.01
CA ALA A 57 -0.99 -8.25 1.62
C ALA A 57 -1.17 -7.06 0.66
N LEU A 58 -2.17 -6.21 0.93
CA LEU A 58 -2.40 -4.96 0.22
C LEU A 58 -1.19 -4.02 0.30
N THR A 59 -0.47 -4.00 1.42
CA THR A 59 0.76 -3.18 1.58
C THR A 59 1.89 -3.69 0.69
N TRP A 60 2.11 -5.00 0.57
CA TRP A 60 3.11 -5.55 -0.36
C TRP A 60 2.75 -5.28 -1.82
N ILE A 61 1.49 -5.48 -2.21
CA ILE A 61 0.99 -5.14 -3.55
C ILE A 61 1.18 -3.64 -3.83
N LYS A 62 0.78 -2.76 -2.90
CA LYS A 62 1.00 -1.31 -3.00
C LYS A 62 2.49 -0.93 -3.10
N ARG A 63 3.39 -1.61 -2.38
CA ARG A 63 4.84 -1.36 -2.45
C ARG A 63 5.44 -1.67 -3.83
N VAL A 64 4.98 -2.73 -4.49
CA VAL A 64 5.41 -3.11 -5.85
C VAL A 64 4.79 -2.19 -6.90
N LEU A 65 3.46 -2.02 -6.90
CA LEU A 65 2.77 -1.19 -7.90
C LEU A 65 3.19 0.29 -7.82
N ASN A 66 3.44 0.79 -6.61
CA ASN A 66 3.87 2.17 -6.39
C ASN A 66 5.40 2.29 -6.24
N ALA A 67 6.20 1.41 -6.86
CA ALA A 67 7.66 1.36 -6.67
C ALA A 67 8.39 2.69 -6.91
N GLU A 68 7.95 3.50 -7.88
CA GLU A 68 8.53 4.83 -8.19
C GLU A 68 7.84 6.00 -7.48
N MET A 69 6.70 5.77 -6.80
CA MET A 69 5.95 6.85 -6.14
C MET A 69 6.66 7.35 -4.87
N PRO A 70 6.60 8.65 -4.52
CA PRO A 70 7.34 9.20 -3.38
C PRO A 70 6.83 8.73 -2.00
N LEU A 71 5.63 8.15 -1.93
CA LEU A 71 4.95 7.75 -0.69
C LEU A 71 4.09 6.49 -0.92
N THR A 72 4.10 5.59 0.06
CA THR A 72 3.21 4.41 0.13
C THR A 72 2.30 4.52 1.34
N LEU A 73 1.05 4.06 1.22
CA LEU A 73 0.09 4.04 2.33
C LEU A 73 -0.17 2.62 2.84
N GLU A 74 0.20 2.38 4.10
CA GLU A 74 -0.13 1.17 4.82
C GLU A 74 -1.50 1.35 5.49
N ALA A 75 -2.46 0.57 5.01
CA ALA A 75 -3.88 0.68 5.33
C ALA A 75 -4.58 -0.60 4.85
N GLU A 76 -5.75 -0.85 5.42
CA GLU A 76 -6.74 -1.82 4.92
C GLU A 76 -7.26 -1.44 3.53
N SER A 77 -8.22 -2.21 3.02
CA SER A 77 -8.89 -1.90 1.76
C SER A 77 -9.82 -0.69 1.93
N ARG A 78 -10.38 -0.17 0.82
CA ARG A 78 -11.30 0.99 0.81
C ARG A 78 -10.72 2.28 1.45
N ILE A 79 -9.40 2.40 1.52
CA ILE A 79 -8.70 3.68 1.74
C ILE A 79 -7.99 4.09 0.44
N GLY A 80 -8.32 5.28 -0.08
CA GLY A 80 -7.68 5.87 -1.25
C GLY A 80 -6.46 6.73 -0.90
N LEU A 81 -5.41 6.66 -1.72
CA LEU A 81 -4.25 7.56 -1.69
C LEU A 81 -4.16 8.31 -3.02
N PHE A 82 -4.03 9.63 -2.96
CA PHE A 82 -3.83 10.50 -4.13
C PHE A 82 -2.56 11.32 -3.90
N LEU A 83 -1.63 11.29 -4.86
CA LEU A 83 -0.32 11.96 -4.78
C LEU A 83 -0.24 13.11 -5.78
N TYR A 84 0.47 14.18 -5.40
CA TYR A 84 0.71 15.35 -6.23
C TYR A 84 2.21 15.65 -6.34
N ASP A 85 2.59 16.40 -7.36
CA ASP A 85 3.96 16.82 -7.69
C ASP A 85 4.53 17.92 -6.77
N ASN A 86 3.65 18.61 -6.05
CA ASN A 86 3.93 19.75 -5.18
C ASN A 86 4.15 19.40 -3.69
N ASP A 87 4.65 18.18 -3.42
CA ASP A 87 4.83 17.60 -2.08
C ASP A 87 3.55 17.49 -1.23
N THR A 88 2.37 17.41 -1.87
CA THR A 88 1.10 17.15 -1.19
C THR A 88 0.51 15.78 -1.54
N PHE A 89 -0.33 15.27 -0.64
CA PHE A 89 -1.10 14.05 -0.84
C PHE A 89 -2.46 14.15 -0.12
N ILE A 90 -3.44 13.41 -0.62
CA ILE A 90 -4.75 13.22 0.02
C ILE A 90 -4.89 11.76 0.39
N VAL A 91 -5.44 11.50 1.57
CA VAL A 91 -5.91 10.16 1.97
C VAL A 91 -7.41 10.24 2.23
N HIS A 92 -8.19 9.32 1.67
CA HIS A 92 -9.65 9.29 1.75
C HIS A 92 -10.13 7.95 2.31
N SER A 93 -11.01 7.96 3.31
CA SER A 93 -11.65 6.76 3.85
C SER A 93 -13.01 6.54 3.18
N PHE A 94 -13.23 5.37 2.58
CA PHE A 94 -14.53 4.92 2.10
C PHE A 94 -15.17 3.89 3.06
N LEU A 95 -14.79 3.93 4.34
CA LEU A 95 -15.27 3.05 5.40
C LEU A 95 -16.18 3.81 6.37
N ASP A 96 -17.14 3.10 6.96
CA ASP A 96 -18.13 3.62 7.92
C ASP A 96 -17.55 3.90 9.32
N GLU A 97 -16.31 3.50 9.58
CA GLU A 97 -15.61 3.68 10.85
C GLU A 97 -14.33 4.51 10.74
N ARG A 98 -13.86 4.99 11.90
CA ARG A 98 -12.60 5.73 12.04
C ARG A 98 -11.42 4.75 11.96
N GLN A 99 -10.47 5.05 11.08
CA GLN A 99 -9.35 4.14 10.77
C GLN A 99 -7.99 4.82 10.97
N LEU A 100 -7.02 4.05 11.48
CA LEU A 100 -5.64 4.49 11.70
C LEU A 100 -4.76 3.95 10.57
N VAL A 101 -4.38 4.82 9.66
CA VAL A 101 -3.53 4.48 8.51
C VAL A 101 -2.11 5.02 8.72
N THR A 102 -1.12 4.43 8.05
CA THR A 102 0.27 4.86 8.17
C THR A 102 0.83 5.28 6.81
N ALA A 103 1.11 6.57 6.64
CA ALA A 103 1.81 7.07 5.47
C ALA A 103 3.32 6.85 5.63
N VAL A 104 3.96 6.30 4.59
CA VAL A 104 5.39 5.95 4.56
C VAL A 104 6.04 6.62 3.35
N PRO A 105 6.60 7.83 3.49
CA PRO A 105 7.42 8.45 2.47
C PRO A 105 8.71 7.65 2.22
N LYS A 106 9.20 7.66 0.99
CA LYS A 106 10.51 7.08 0.62
C LYS A 106 11.67 8.07 0.76
N VAL A 107 11.35 9.35 0.91
CA VAL A 107 12.29 10.42 1.25
C VAL A 107 12.27 10.66 2.77
N THR A 108 13.39 11.07 3.34
CA THR A 108 13.41 11.59 4.71
C THR A 108 12.51 12.82 4.80
N ALA A 109 11.54 12.79 5.70
CA ALA A 109 10.64 13.88 6.02
C ALA A 109 10.61 14.06 7.55
N LYS A 110 10.49 15.31 8.02
CA LYS A 110 10.45 15.62 9.46
C LYS A 110 9.02 15.62 10.01
N SER A 111 8.08 16.06 9.19
CA SER A 111 6.69 16.30 9.55
C SER A 111 5.80 16.22 8.31
N ILE A 112 4.51 15.97 8.54
CA ILE A 112 3.45 16.29 7.57
C ILE A 112 2.51 17.32 8.21
N VAL A 113 2.00 18.25 7.41
CA VAL A 113 1.06 19.29 7.87
C VAL A 113 -0.27 19.10 7.18
N ASP A 114 -1.34 18.98 7.97
CA ASP A 114 -2.72 18.96 7.48
C ASP A 114 -3.08 20.33 6.88
N LEU A 115 -3.51 20.32 5.61
CA LEU A 115 -3.79 21.52 4.83
C LEU A 115 -5.13 22.18 5.17
N HIS A 116 -5.98 21.53 5.96
CA HIS A 116 -7.25 22.09 6.43
C HIS A 116 -7.14 22.59 7.87
N SER A 117 -6.57 21.80 8.79
CA SER A 117 -6.48 22.15 10.22
C SER A 117 -5.19 22.87 10.62
N GLY A 118 -4.13 22.77 9.82
CA GLY A 118 -2.78 23.21 10.20
C GLY A 118 -2.07 22.29 11.20
N GLU A 119 -2.66 21.15 11.57
CA GLU A 119 -2.05 20.15 12.46
C GLU A 119 -0.73 19.65 11.87
N THR A 120 0.34 19.68 12.67
CA THR A 120 1.66 19.16 12.28
C THR A 120 1.92 17.81 12.95
N ILE A 121 1.84 16.73 12.17
CA ILE A 121 2.14 15.37 12.62
C ILE A 121 3.65 15.13 12.46
N GLN A 122 4.33 14.79 13.54
CA GLN A 122 5.78 14.56 13.58
C GLN A 122 6.16 13.16 13.10
N ALA A 123 7.37 13.04 12.54
CA ALA A 123 7.96 11.78 12.10
C ALA A 123 8.11 10.76 13.24
N GLN A 124 7.69 9.52 13.00
CA GLN A 124 8.00 8.37 13.85
C GLN A 124 9.02 7.46 13.15
N ALA A 125 10.01 6.97 13.89
CA ALA A 125 11.02 6.05 13.37
C ALA A 125 10.56 4.60 13.53
N ARG A 126 10.52 3.83 12.42
CA ARG A 126 10.07 2.43 12.43
C ARG A 126 10.93 1.60 11.46
N GLY A 127 11.80 0.74 12.00
CA GLY A 127 12.62 -0.18 11.19
C GLY A 127 13.56 0.50 10.19
N GLY A 128 14.09 1.68 10.52
CA GLY A 128 14.93 2.49 9.63
C GLY A 128 14.14 3.36 8.63
N GLN A 129 12.81 3.24 8.57
CA GLN A 129 11.93 4.12 7.80
C GLN A 129 11.34 5.23 8.69
N THR A 130 10.97 6.34 8.07
CA THR A 130 10.11 7.36 8.68
C THR A 130 8.65 7.09 8.33
N VAL A 131 7.77 7.16 9.33
CA VAL A 131 6.34 6.91 9.16
C VAL A 131 5.48 7.96 9.86
N PHE A 132 4.28 8.17 9.34
CA PHE A 132 3.29 9.13 9.87
C PHE A 132 1.95 8.41 10.06
N PRO A 133 1.59 8.04 11.30
CA PRO A 133 0.24 7.56 11.62
C PRO A 133 -0.77 8.70 11.47
N ILE A 134 -1.81 8.47 10.69
CA ILE A 134 -2.88 9.41 10.38
C ILE A 134 -4.20 8.79 10.82
N MET A 135 -4.92 9.49 11.70
CA MET A 135 -6.30 9.13 12.03
C MET A 135 -7.25 9.72 10.98
N LEU A 136 -8.01 8.87 10.31
CA LEU A 136 -9.04 9.25 9.33
C LEU A 136 -10.44 9.09 9.93
N PRO A 137 -11.33 10.08 9.81
CA PRO A 137 -12.77 9.90 10.02
C PRO A 137 -13.39 9.02 8.92
N PRO A 138 -14.57 8.44 9.16
CA PRO A 138 -15.32 7.69 8.14
C PRO A 138 -15.82 8.61 7.02
N HIS A 139 -15.86 8.11 5.79
CA HIS A 139 -16.35 8.83 4.59
C HIS A 139 -15.73 10.23 4.33
N GLU A 140 -14.57 10.51 4.93
CA GLU A 140 -13.87 11.80 4.85
C GLU A 140 -12.46 11.65 4.25
N TYR A 141 -11.90 12.77 3.82
CA TYR A 141 -10.51 12.88 3.39
C TYR A 141 -9.72 13.84 4.27
N ARG A 142 -8.40 13.59 4.37
CA ARG A 142 -7.43 14.53 4.91
C ARG A 142 -6.35 14.81 3.88
N ALA A 143 -6.01 16.08 3.72
CA ALA A 143 -5.02 16.57 2.75
C ALA A 143 -3.78 17.04 3.50
N PHE A 144 -2.59 16.63 3.07
CA PHE A 144 -1.33 16.89 3.76
C PHE A 144 -0.26 17.44 2.84
N ARG A 145 0.67 18.23 3.40
CA ARG A 145 1.97 18.57 2.78
C ARG A 145 3.11 17.93 3.55
N ILE A 146 4.06 17.33 2.83
CA ILE A 146 5.29 16.77 3.38
C ILE A 146 6.29 17.89 3.64
N GLN A 147 6.93 17.88 4.82
CA GLN A 147 8.03 18.79 5.16
C GLN A 147 9.35 18.02 5.24
N ARG A 148 10.34 18.42 4.44
CA ARG A 148 11.66 17.79 4.35
C ARG A 148 12.66 18.35 5.34
#